data_AF-A0A1F9LMG6-F1
#
_entry.id   AF-A0A1F9LMG6-F1
#
_cell.length_a   1.000
_cell.length_b   1.000
_cell.length_c   1.000
_cell.angle_alpha   90.00
_cell.angle_beta   90.00
_cell.angle_gamma   90.00
#
_symmetry.space_group_name_H-M   'P 1'
#
loop_
_entity.id
_entity.type
_entity.pdbx_description
1 polymer ?
#
loop_
_entity_poly.entity_id
_entity_poly.type
_entity_poly.pdbx_seq_one_letter_code
_entity_poly.pdbx_strand_id
1 'polypeptide(L)' 'MLTDTIVALATPRGQGALGIVRLSGAESLQLAGQVFRGKKNFARVVPRSAMCSWLEEWSIPR' A
#
# COMPACT_ATOMS: atom_id res chain seq x y z
N MET A 1 -6.12 -2.13 23.00
CA MET A 1 -5.72 -0.84 22.42
C MET A 1 -5.89 -0.93 20.91
N LEU A 2 -6.25 0.17 20.22
CA LEU A 2 -6.32 0.23 18.76
C LEU A 2 -4.90 0.43 18.19
N THR A 3 -4.15 -0.66 18.00
CA THR A 3 -2.79 -0.61 17.44
C THR A 3 -2.69 -1.30 16.08
N ASP A 4 -3.78 -1.86 15.59
CA ASP A 4 -3.80 -2.63 14.34
C ASP A 4 -3.56 -1.72 13.14
N THR A 5 -2.92 -2.30 12.11
CA THR A 5 -2.78 -1.64 10.82
C THR A 5 -4.09 -1.72 10.06
N ILE A 6 -4.62 -0.57 9.63
CA ILE A 6 -5.88 -0.44 8.93
C ILE A 6 -5.69 -0.08 7.45
N VAL A 7 -6.68 -0.42 6.62
CA VAL A 7 -6.74 -0.07 5.20
C VAL A 7 -8.14 0.44 4.83
N ALA A 8 -8.23 1.44 3.96
CA ALA A 8 -9.49 1.97 3.46
C ALA A 8 -9.37 2.59 2.07
N LEU A 9 -10.51 2.65 1.36
CA LEU A 9 -10.66 3.55 0.21
C LEU A 9 -10.62 5.00 0.72
N ALA A 10 -9.68 5.79 0.22
CA ALA A 10 -9.52 7.19 0.59
C ALA A 10 -10.19 8.15 -0.40
N THR A 11 -10.68 7.62 -1.52
CA THR A 11 -11.45 8.36 -2.54
C THR A 11 -12.90 7.87 -2.59
N PRO A 12 -13.87 8.74 -2.99
CA PRO A 12 -15.25 8.33 -3.21
C PRO A 12 -15.37 7.21 -4.25
N ARG A 13 -16.45 6.44 -4.17
CA ARG A 13 -16.80 5.42 -5.17
C ARG A 13 -17.35 6.11 -6.42
N GLY A 14 -17.05 5.58 -7.59
CA GLY A 14 -17.56 6.08 -8.86
C GLY A 14 -16.53 6.00 -9.98
N GLN A 15 -16.81 6.69 -11.09
CA GLN A 15 -15.90 6.83 -12.22
C GLN A 15 -14.95 8.00 -11.97
N GLY A 16 -13.66 7.79 -12.24
CA GLY A 16 -12.62 8.80 -12.08
C GLY A 16 -11.31 8.33 -12.71
N ALA A 17 -10.35 9.24 -12.88
CA ALA A 17 -9.06 8.91 -13.49
C ALA A 17 -8.15 8.09 -12.56
N LEU A 18 -8.26 8.30 -11.24
CA LEU A 18 -7.44 7.68 -10.21
C LEU A 18 -8.28 7.31 -8.99
N GLY A 19 -7.87 6.25 -8.30
CA GLY A 19 -8.39 5.87 -6.98
C GLY A 19 -7.25 5.76 -5.97
N ILE A 20 -7.53 6.07 -4.70
CA ILE A 20 -6.53 5.98 -3.62
C ILE A 20 -6.99 4.95 -2.59
N VAL A 21 -6.13 3.97 -2.32
CA VAL A 21 -6.20 3.08 -1.17
C VAL A 21 -5.17 3.52 -0.16
N ARG A 22 -5.58 3.80 1.08
CA ARG A 22 -4.70 4.27 2.16
C ARG A 22 -4.53 3.18 3.21
N LEU A 23 -3.28 2.90 3.59
CA LEU A 23 -2.90 2.08 4.73
C LEU A 23 -2.37 2.98 5.86
N SER A 24 -2.63 2.62 7.12
CA SER A 24 -2.12 3.33 8.30
C SER A 24 -1.88 2.36 9.45
N GLY A 25 -0.71 2.44 10.08
CA GLY A 25 -0.32 1.58 11.21
C GLY A 25 1.13 1.14 11.13
N ALA A 26 1.59 0.43 12.16
CA ALA A 26 2.98 0.02 12.30
C ALA A 26 3.47 -0.88 11.16
N GLU A 27 2.58 -1.69 10.57
CA GLU A 27 2.92 -2.67 9.53
C GLU A 27 2.58 -2.18 8.12
N SER A 28 2.07 -0.95 7.98
CA SER A 28 1.53 -0.42 6.70
C SER A 28 2.52 -0.46 5.54
N LEU A 29 3.79 -0.10 5.79
CA LEU A 29 4.82 -0.12 4.75
C LEU A 29 5.23 -1.55 4.37
N GLN A 30 5.28 -2.46 5.35
CA GLN A 30 5.59 -3.87 5.11
C GLN A 30 4.49 -4.53 4.26
N LEU A 31 3.22 -4.34 4.64
CA LEU A 31 2.05 -4.82 3.89
C LEU A 31 1.93 -4.19 2.49
N ALA A 32 2.38 -2.94 2.31
CA ALA A 32 2.42 -2.34 0.97
C ALA A 32 3.51 -2.99 0.08
N GLY A 33 4.70 -3.26 0.62
CA GLY A 33 5.80 -3.90 -0.11
C GLY A 33 5.56 -5.38 -0.47
N GLN A 34 4.58 -5.97 0.18
CA GLN A 34 4.08 -7.31 -0.07
C GLN A 34 3.39 -7.43 -1.45
N VAL A 35 2.59 -6.42 -1.82
CA VAL A 35 1.83 -6.37 -3.10
C VAL A 35 2.50 -5.51 -4.18
N PHE A 36 3.30 -4.51 -3.81
CA PHE A 36 3.92 -3.62 -4.78
C PHE A 36 5.25 -4.22 -5.28
N ARG A 37 5.30 -4.55 -6.56
CA ARG A 37 6.42 -5.25 -7.21
C ARG A 37 7.04 -4.34 -8.25
N GLY A 38 8.35 -4.12 -8.13
CA GLY A 38 9.05 -3.07 -8.88
C GLY A 38 10.56 -3.04 -8.69
N LYS A 39 11.23 -2.18 -9.48
CA LYS A 39 12.70 -2.04 -9.48
C LYS A 39 13.29 -1.53 -8.15
N LYS A 40 12.48 -0.91 -7.28
CA LYS A 40 12.95 -0.28 -6.04
C LYS A 40 12.47 -1.08 -4.82
N ASN A 41 13.41 -1.39 -3.93
CA ASN A 41 13.16 -2.11 -2.69
C ASN A 41 12.45 -1.19 -1.66
N PHE A 42 11.31 -1.64 -1.11
CA PHE A 42 10.56 -0.89 -0.07
C PHE A 42 11.39 -0.61 1.18
N ALA A 43 12.38 -1.44 1.49
CA ALA A 43 13.28 -1.21 2.61
C ALA A 43 14.09 0.10 2.48
N ARG A 44 14.09 0.73 1.29
CA ARG A 44 14.77 2.01 1.03
C ARG A 44 13.81 3.16 0.77
N VAL A 45 12.51 3.01 1.05
CA VAL A 45 11.55 4.11 0.92
C VAL A 45 11.90 5.20 1.93
N VAL A 46 12.07 6.43 1.45
CA VAL A 46 12.26 7.61 2.30
C VAL A 46 10.90 8.23 2.62
N PRO A 47 10.64 8.71 3.85
CA PRO A 47 9.40 9.42 4.16
C PRO A 47 9.13 10.58 3.20
N ARG A 48 7.86 10.80 2.85
CA ARG A 48 7.41 11.85 1.90
C ARG A 48 7.98 11.69 0.48
N SER A 49 8.22 10.46 0.04
CA SER A 49 8.59 10.15 -1.34
C SER A 49 7.48 9.38 -2.07
N ALA A 50 7.44 9.51 -3.40
CA ALA A 50 6.53 8.77 -4.26
C ALA A 50 7.30 7.70 -5.05
N MET A 51 6.65 6.55 -5.26
CA MET A 51 7.19 5.44 -6.04
C MET A 51 6.11 4.98 -7.03
N CYS A 52 6.52 4.75 -8.28
CA CYS A 52 5.64 4.22 -9.32
C CYS A 52 6.07 2.80 -9.66
N SER A 53 5.14 1.86 -9.51
CA SER A 53 5.31 0.48 -9.95
C SER A 53 3.96 -0.22 -10.07
N TRP A 54 4.00 -1.52 -10.34
CA TRP A 54 2.86 -2.39 -10.49
C TRP A 54 2.50 -3.07 -9.16
N LEU A 55 1.22 -3.41 -9.01
CA LEU A 55 0.76 -4.29 -7.95
C LEU A 55 0.64 -5.70 -8.51
N GLU A 56 1.13 -6.68 -7.78
CA GLU A 56 0.89 -8.10 -8.05
C GLU A 56 -0.03 -8.67 -6.97
N GLU A 57 -0.67 -9.78 -7.32
CA GLU A 57 -1.53 -10.48 -6.40
C GLU A 57 -0.73 -11.00 -5.21
N TRP A 58 -1.24 -10.70 -4.01
CA TRP A 58 -0.73 -11.31 -2.80
C TRP A 58 -1.22 -12.75 -2.74
N SER A 59 -0.32 -13.72 -2.88
CA SER A 59 -0.64 -15.11 -2.57
C SER A 59 -0.87 -15.24 -1.08
N ILE A 60 -2.12 -15.45 -0.68
CA ILE A 60 -2.48 -15.73 0.73
C ILE A 60 -1.80 -17.05 1.09
N PRO A 61 -0.82 -17.08 2.02
CA PRO A 61 -0.29 -18.36 2.50
C PRO A 61 -1.45 -19.14 3.13
N ARG A 62 -1.68 -20.35 2.61
CA ARG A 62 -2.65 -21.31 3.18
C ARG A 62 -2.18 -21.81 4.53
#